data_AF-A0A7T7VTC5-F1
#
_entry.id   AF-A0A7T7VTC5-F1
#
_cell.length_a   1.000
_cell.length_b   1.000
_cell.length_c   1.000
_cell.angle_alpha   90.00
_cell.angle_beta   90.00
_cell.angle_gamma   90.00
#
_symmetry.space_group_name_H-M   'P 1'
#
loop_
_entity.id
_entity.type
_entity.pdbx_description
1 polymer ?
#
loop_
_entity_poly.entity_id
_entity_poly.type
_entity_poly.pdbx_seq_one_letter_code
_entity_poly.pdbx_strand_id
1 'polypeptide(L)'
;MIRTGIDTTMTSRSLRTAATAILLTGTMPGMTPSAMAQTPDFGDDSSEWARDGECDDMRFIGAGMAAVLNDEDRGHDATDCRVAFEQTRVTMRSEELQQRVVDARRIAWGDDEGAFANDGECDDMRFEGEAMTTTVLRVEDVQHDAGDCRTAYQDGRITLKQ
;
A
#
# COMPACT_ATOMS: atom_id res chain seq x y z
N MET A 1 -61.49 -12.13 -30.41
CA MET A 1 -61.46 -13.38 -31.20
C MET A 1 -60.00 -13.71 -31.48
N ILE A 2 -59.47 -14.76 -30.83
CA ILE A 2 -58.96 -16.01 -31.47
C ILE A 2 -57.54 -15.78 -32.07
N ARG A 3 -56.40 -16.34 -31.62
CA ARG A 3 -55.95 -17.74 -31.44
C ARG A 3 -54.52 -17.68 -30.81
N THR A 4 -54.16 -18.28 -29.67
CA THR A 4 -53.75 -19.68 -29.35
C THR A 4 -52.49 -20.24 -30.04
N GLY A 5 -51.62 -20.89 -29.24
CA GLY A 5 -50.67 -21.97 -29.59
C GLY A 5 -49.20 -21.53 -29.50
N ILE A 6 -48.35 -21.92 -28.53
CA ILE A 6 -47.94 -23.22 -27.97
C ILE A 6 -47.29 -24.17 -28.98
N ASP A 7 -46.01 -24.45 -28.67
CA ASP A 7 -45.12 -25.56 -29.00
C ASP A 7 -45.03 -26.10 -30.42
N THR A 8 -43.80 -26.11 -30.93
CA THR A 8 -43.39 -26.97 -32.04
C THR A 8 -41.99 -27.52 -31.78
N THR A 9 -41.99 -28.69 -31.14
CA THR A 9 -41.17 -29.87 -31.46
C THR A 9 -39.65 -29.74 -31.58
N MET A 10 -38.95 -30.39 -30.65
CA MET A 10 -37.70 -31.10 -30.90
C MET A 10 -37.79 -31.96 -32.17
N THR A 11 -36.80 -31.87 -33.07
CA THR A 11 -36.41 -33.02 -33.89
C THR A 11 -34.92 -32.99 -34.24
N SER A 12 -34.27 -34.09 -33.85
CA SER A 12 -32.93 -34.60 -34.18
C SER A 12 -32.50 -34.47 -35.65
N ARG A 13 -31.20 -34.18 -35.86
CA ARG A 13 -30.34 -34.94 -36.80
C ARG A 13 -28.85 -34.69 -36.55
N SER A 14 -28.15 -35.80 -36.35
CA SER A 14 -26.70 -35.91 -36.19
C SER A 14 -26.00 -35.77 -37.54
N LEU A 15 -24.96 -34.95 -37.66
CA LEU A 15 -23.89 -35.17 -38.63
C LEU A 15 -22.52 -34.94 -37.97
N ARG A 16 -21.72 -35.99 -38.03
CA ARG A 16 -20.32 -36.05 -37.61
C ARG A 16 -19.48 -35.29 -38.63
N THR A 17 -18.71 -34.32 -38.18
CA THR A 17 -17.53 -33.87 -38.92
C THR A 17 -16.38 -33.87 -37.93
N ALA A 18 -15.53 -34.89 -38.05
CA ALA A 18 -14.27 -34.96 -37.35
C ALA A 18 -13.35 -33.88 -37.92
N ALA A 19 -13.25 -32.75 -37.23
CA ALA A 19 -12.13 -31.84 -37.37
C ALA A 19 -11.17 -32.15 -36.23
N THR A 20 -10.11 -32.88 -36.57
CA THR A 20 -8.98 -33.14 -35.69
C THR A 20 -8.33 -31.81 -35.33
N ALA A 21 -8.75 -31.21 -34.22
CA ALA A 21 -8.10 -30.04 -33.66
C ALA A 21 -6.75 -30.50 -33.10
N ILE A 22 -5.69 -30.06 -33.77
CA ILE A 22 -4.31 -30.19 -33.33
C ILE A 22 -4.20 -29.59 -31.93
N LEU A 23 -3.97 -30.43 -30.93
CA LEU A 23 -3.60 -30.03 -29.57
C LEU A 23 -2.21 -29.41 -29.64
N LEU A 24 -2.13 -28.11 -29.94
CA LEU A 24 -1.00 -27.30 -29.51
C LEU A 24 -1.12 -27.17 -28.00
N THR A 25 -0.49 -28.08 -27.27
CA THR A 25 -0.16 -27.88 -25.85
C THR A 25 0.95 -26.82 -25.77
N GLY A 26 0.60 -25.59 -26.14
CA GLY A 26 1.37 -24.42 -25.81
C GLY A 26 1.07 -24.09 -24.36
N THR A 27 1.92 -24.56 -23.45
CA THR A 27 2.04 -23.97 -22.11
C THR A 27 2.48 -22.52 -22.32
N MET A 28 1.52 -21.60 -22.40
CA MET A 28 1.79 -20.17 -22.32
C MET A 28 2.39 -19.92 -20.92
N PRO A 29 3.66 -19.53 -20.80
CA PRO A 29 4.19 -19.04 -19.52
C PRO A 29 3.34 -17.85 -19.10
N GLY A 30 2.94 -17.85 -17.83
CA GLY A 30 1.96 -16.93 -17.25
C GLY A 30 2.18 -15.49 -17.68
N MET A 31 1.22 -14.97 -18.45
CA MET A 31 0.86 -13.56 -18.32
C MET A 31 0.39 -13.38 -16.89
N THR A 32 1.26 -12.82 -16.05
CA THR A 32 0.82 -12.19 -14.82
C THR A 32 -0.25 -11.17 -15.23
N PRO A 33 -1.46 -11.22 -14.66
CA PRO A 33 -2.39 -10.12 -14.86
C PRO A 33 -1.64 -8.85 -14.45
N SER A 34 -1.47 -7.92 -15.40
CA SER A 34 -1.07 -6.56 -15.06
C SER A 34 -2.03 -6.10 -13.97
N ALA A 35 -1.48 -5.58 -12.87
CA ALA A 35 -2.23 -5.03 -11.77
C ALA A 35 -3.18 -3.96 -12.31
N MET A 36 -4.42 -4.37 -12.65
CA MET A 36 -5.55 -3.47 -12.70
C MET A 36 -5.55 -2.82 -11.32
N ALA A 37 -5.35 -1.50 -11.25
CA ALA A 37 -5.35 -0.76 -10.00
C ALA A 37 -6.57 -1.19 -9.19
N GLN A 38 -6.36 -2.06 -8.20
CA GLN A 38 -7.43 -2.48 -7.32
C GLN A 38 -7.80 -1.25 -6.52
N THR A 39 -9.10 -0.98 -6.40
CA THR A 39 -9.57 0.05 -5.47
C THR A 39 -8.99 -0.29 -4.09
N PRO A 40 -8.21 0.62 -3.48
CA PRO A 40 -7.63 0.40 -2.16
C PRO A 40 -8.70 0.04 -1.12
N ASP A 41 -8.36 -0.81 -0.16
CA ASP A 41 -9.16 -0.94 1.04
C ASP A 41 -8.85 0.23 1.99
N PHE A 42 -9.74 1.22 1.98
CA PHE A 42 -9.60 2.42 2.81
C PHE A 42 -9.85 2.17 4.30
N GLY A 43 -10.47 1.05 4.68
CA GLY A 43 -10.77 0.73 6.08
C GLY A 43 -12.03 1.40 6.63
N ASP A 44 -11.96 1.93 7.86
CA ASP A 44 -13.06 2.61 8.57
C ASP A 44 -12.72 4.07 8.98
N ASP A 45 -13.64 4.75 9.68
CA ASP A 45 -13.47 6.13 10.17
C ASP A 45 -13.38 6.14 11.72
N SER A 46 -12.58 5.25 12.33
CA SER A 46 -12.52 5.12 13.79
C SER A 46 -11.40 5.93 14.48
N SER A 47 -10.52 6.59 13.71
CA SER A 47 -9.50 7.50 14.25
C SER A 47 -10.13 8.78 14.83
N GLU A 48 -9.39 9.47 15.72
CA GLU A 48 -9.75 10.81 16.19
C GLU A 48 -9.65 11.89 15.08
N TRP A 49 -8.83 11.64 14.06
CA TRP A 49 -8.59 12.52 12.91
C TRP A 49 -9.49 12.18 11.71
N ALA A 50 -10.27 11.10 11.80
CA ALA A 50 -11.16 10.71 10.71
C ALA A 50 -12.18 11.82 10.37
N ARG A 51 -12.35 12.09 9.07
CA ARG A 51 -13.31 13.10 8.54
C ARG A 51 -12.94 14.55 8.85
N ASP A 52 -11.67 14.87 8.99
CA ASP A 52 -11.18 16.23 9.16
C ASP A 52 -10.81 16.93 7.83
N GLY A 53 -10.78 16.18 6.73
CA GLY A 53 -10.51 16.64 5.37
C GLY A 53 -9.09 16.38 4.87
N GLU A 54 -8.24 15.74 5.67
CA GLU A 54 -6.91 15.26 5.32
C GLU A 54 -6.87 13.72 5.38
N CYS A 55 -5.97 13.08 4.63
CA CYS A 55 -5.79 11.63 4.71
C CYS A 55 -4.71 11.29 5.74
N ASP A 56 -5.09 10.67 6.85
CA ASP A 56 -4.16 10.30 7.94
C ASP A 56 -3.56 8.89 7.79
N ASP A 57 -4.02 8.14 6.80
CA ASP A 57 -3.56 6.77 6.59
C ASP A 57 -2.20 6.73 5.87
N MET A 58 -1.14 6.42 6.62
CA MET A 58 0.24 6.30 6.13
C MET A 58 0.46 5.28 4.99
N ARG A 59 -0.51 4.42 4.67
CA ARG A 59 -0.47 3.58 3.46
C ARG A 59 -0.52 4.41 2.17
N PHE A 60 -0.98 5.65 2.26
CA PHE A 60 -1.05 6.61 1.17
C PHE A 60 0.12 7.60 1.20
N ILE A 61 0.29 8.30 0.08
CA ILE A 61 1.26 9.39 -0.09
C ILE A 61 0.71 10.41 -1.10
N GLY A 62 0.89 11.70 -0.84
CA GLY A 62 0.55 12.78 -1.76
C GLY A 62 0.10 14.07 -1.06
N ALA A 63 -0.33 15.06 -1.84
CA ALA A 63 -0.76 16.38 -1.38
C ALA A 63 -2.12 16.40 -0.63
N GLY A 64 -2.76 15.25 -0.47
CA GLY A 64 -3.96 15.08 0.35
C GLY A 64 -3.69 14.52 1.74
N MET A 65 -2.43 14.24 2.09
CA MET A 65 -2.06 13.69 3.40
C MET A 65 -2.07 14.76 4.48
N ALA A 66 -2.37 14.36 5.70
CA ALA A 66 -2.08 15.14 6.89
C ALA A 66 -0.56 15.37 7.04
N ALA A 67 -0.20 16.45 7.73
CA ALA A 67 1.21 16.80 7.93
C ALA A 67 1.93 15.87 8.93
N VAL A 68 1.18 15.28 9.86
CA VAL A 68 1.66 14.32 10.86
C VAL A 68 0.90 13.03 10.66
N LEU A 69 1.60 11.89 10.61
CA LEU A 69 0.99 10.59 10.35
C LEU A 69 1.37 9.62 11.47
N ASN A 70 0.37 8.98 12.07
CA ASN A 70 0.57 7.98 13.13
C ASN A 70 0.13 6.59 12.65
N ASP A 71 0.77 5.53 13.17
CA ASP A 71 0.43 4.16 12.74
C ASP A 71 -0.92 3.69 13.31
N GLU A 72 -1.38 4.36 14.36
CA GLU A 72 -2.70 4.24 14.94
C GLU A 72 -3.82 4.65 13.97
N ASP A 73 -3.54 5.55 13.00
CA ASP A 73 -4.52 6.06 12.04
C ASP A 73 -4.61 5.21 10.77
N ARG A 74 -3.76 4.18 10.68
CA ARG A 74 -3.65 3.34 9.48
C ARG A 74 -4.92 2.53 9.20
N GLY A 75 -5.64 2.92 8.15
CA GLY A 75 -6.92 2.32 7.78
C GLY A 75 -8.10 2.76 8.64
N HIS A 76 -7.93 3.86 9.37
CA HIS A 76 -8.93 4.41 10.28
C HIS A 76 -9.40 5.83 9.91
N ASP A 77 -9.04 6.26 8.70
CA ASP A 77 -9.51 7.50 8.06
C ASP A 77 -10.00 7.24 6.61
N ALA A 78 -10.98 6.35 6.48
CA ALA A 78 -11.38 5.82 5.19
C ALA A 78 -12.06 6.85 4.28
N THR A 79 -12.83 7.78 4.86
CA THR A 79 -13.60 8.74 4.08
C THR A 79 -12.71 9.77 3.40
N ASP A 80 -11.74 10.34 4.12
CA ASP A 80 -10.89 11.38 3.55
C ASP A 80 -9.83 10.81 2.63
N CYS A 81 -9.22 9.68 3.00
CA CYS A 81 -8.31 8.97 2.09
C CYS A 81 -8.98 8.53 0.79
N ARG A 82 -10.24 8.09 0.82
CA ARG A 82 -11.00 7.79 -0.41
C ARG A 82 -11.21 9.04 -1.26
N VAL A 83 -11.67 10.13 -0.65
CA VAL A 83 -11.90 11.40 -1.36
C VAL A 83 -10.60 11.91 -1.98
N ALA A 84 -9.51 11.90 -1.22
CA ALA A 84 -8.20 12.33 -1.69
C ALA A 84 -7.68 11.43 -2.82
N PHE A 85 -7.89 10.11 -2.75
CA PHE A 85 -7.50 9.16 -3.79
C PHE A 85 -8.28 9.39 -5.09
N GLU A 86 -9.60 9.56 -5.00
CA GLU A 86 -10.47 9.86 -6.15
C GLU A 86 -10.11 11.20 -6.81
N GLN A 87 -9.67 12.17 -6.01
CA GLN A 87 -9.17 13.46 -6.49
C GLN A 87 -7.71 13.39 -7.00
N THR A 88 -7.07 12.22 -6.99
CA THR A 88 -5.64 12.04 -7.33
C THR A 88 -4.71 12.92 -6.48
N ARG A 89 -5.15 13.30 -5.28
CA ARG A 89 -4.34 14.02 -4.29
C ARG A 89 -3.46 13.07 -3.48
N VAL A 90 -3.84 11.81 -3.38
CA VAL A 90 -3.00 10.74 -2.82
C VAL A 90 -2.96 9.52 -3.73
N THR A 91 -1.91 8.71 -3.56
CA THR A 91 -1.73 7.40 -4.19
C THR A 91 -1.33 6.38 -3.12
N MET A 92 -1.66 5.10 -3.31
CA MET A 92 -1.14 4.05 -2.43
C MET A 92 0.37 3.89 -2.63
N ARG A 93 1.10 3.73 -1.52
CA ARG A 93 2.50 3.32 -1.54
C ARG A 93 2.62 1.92 -2.16
N SER A 94 3.78 1.61 -2.74
CA SER A 94 4.02 0.28 -3.32
C SER A 94 3.90 -0.82 -2.27
N GLU A 95 3.62 -2.06 -2.68
CA GLU A 95 3.53 -3.20 -1.75
C GLU A 95 4.81 -3.37 -0.91
N GLU A 96 5.97 -3.06 -1.49
CA GLU A 96 7.26 -3.07 -0.79
C GLU A 96 7.29 -2.05 0.36
N LEU A 97 6.83 -0.82 0.10
CA LEU A 97 6.77 0.24 1.13
C LEU A 97 5.67 -0.04 2.16
N GLN A 98 4.54 -0.62 1.76
CA GLN A 98 3.52 -1.06 2.71
C GLN A 98 4.05 -2.16 3.65
N GLN A 99 4.85 -3.09 3.12
CA GLN A 99 5.50 -4.10 3.95
C GLN A 99 6.47 -3.43 4.92
N ARG A 100 7.27 -2.45 4.51
CA ARG A 100 8.13 -1.67 5.43
C ARG A 100 7.36 -0.99 6.56
N VAL A 101 6.16 -0.49 6.31
CA VAL A 101 5.27 0.03 7.37
C VAL A 101 4.91 -1.05 8.39
N VAL A 102 4.68 -2.29 7.95
CA VAL A 102 4.49 -3.44 8.86
C VAL A 102 5.79 -3.81 9.58
N ASP A 103 6.92 -3.80 8.87
CA ASP A 103 8.24 -4.08 9.43
C ASP A 103 8.64 -3.09 10.53
N ALA A 104 8.24 -1.83 10.37
CA ALA A 104 8.52 -0.76 11.32
C ALA A 104 7.99 -1.08 12.72
N ARG A 105 6.91 -1.86 12.86
CA ARG A 105 6.34 -2.25 14.16
C ARG A 105 7.25 -3.16 15.00
N ARG A 106 8.26 -3.76 14.37
CA ARG A 106 9.17 -4.74 15.01
C ARG A 106 10.46 -4.10 15.50
N ILE A 107 10.68 -2.85 15.12
CA ILE A 107 11.89 -2.09 15.41
C ILE A 107 11.67 -1.33 16.71
N ALA A 108 12.62 -1.44 17.63
CA ALA A 108 12.66 -0.59 18.81
C ALA A 108 13.16 0.80 18.39
N TRP A 109 12.24 1.70 18.08
CA TRP A 109 12.56 3.06 17.63
C TRP A 109 13.17 3.90 18.73
N GLY A 110 12.65 3.79 19.95
CA GLY A 110 13.09 4.60 21.07
C GLY A 110 12.24 5.86 21.25
N ASP A 111 12.91 6.96 21.55
CA ASP A 111 12.33 8.28 21.80
C ASP A 111 12.94 9.33 20.86
N ASP A 112 12.52 10.58 21.04
CA ASP A 112 13.06 11.76 20.35
C ASP A 112 13.78 12.69 21.36
N GLU A 113 14.67 12.13 22.19
CA GLU A 113 15.44 12.89 23.17
C GLU A 113 16.87 13.14 22.70
N GLY A 114 17.26 14.40 22.52
CA GLY A 114 18.66 14.72 22.24
C GLY A 114 18.82 16.02 21.48
N ALA A 115 20.06 16.32 21.09
CA ALA A 115 20.36 17.50 20.28
C ALA A 115 20.09 17.29 18.78
N PHE A 116 20.00 16.03 18.35
CA PHE A 116 19.82 15.60 16.96
C PHE A 116 18.51 14.84 16.74
N ALA A 117 17.59 14.91 17.71
CA ALA A 117 16.26 14.35 17.54
C ALA A 117 15.39 15.30 16.72
N ASN A 118 14.60 14.77 15.78
CA ASN A 118 13.64 15.56 14.97
C ASN A 118 14.30 16.71 14.17
N ASP A 119 15.51 16.49 13.65
CA ASP A 119 16.23 17.46 12.82
C ASP A 119 16.12 17.19 11.31
N GLY A 120 15.42 16.13 10.92
CA GLY A 120 15.12 15.72 9.55
C GLY A 120 16.13 14.74 8.95
N GLU A 121 17.13 14.32 9.72
CA GLU A 121 18.06 13.25 9.41
C GLU A 121 17.91 12.12 10.44
N CYS A 122 18.31 10.89 10.09
CA CYS A 122 18.35 9.79 11.05
C CYS A 122 19.74 9.69 11.70
N ASP A 123 19.81 9.83 13.02
CA ASP A 123 21.07 9.79 13.79
C ASP A 123 21.35 8.42 14.44
N ASP A 124 20.46 7.45 14.25
CA ASP A 124 20.61 6.12 14.80
C ASP A 124 21.53 5.22 13.95
N MET A 125 22.72 4.91 14.48
CA MET A 125 23.73 4.11 13.76
C MET A 125 23.31 2.68 13.40
N ARG A 126 22.21 2.15 13.97
CA ARG A 126 21.67 0.84 13.59
C ARG A 126 21.15 0.85 12.15
N PHE A 127 20.92 2.02 11.56
CA PHE A 127 20.44 2.20 10.20
C PHE A 127 21.56 2.62 9.23
N GLU A 128 21.24 2.49 7.95
CA GLU A 128 22.04 3.00 6.82
C GLU A 128 21.12 3.44 5.67
N GLY A 129 21.58 4.40 4.87
CA GLY A 129 20.86 4.89 3.70
C GLY A 129 21.07 6.37 3.46
N GLU A 130 20.29 6.93 2.53
CA GLU A 130 20.45 8.32 2.08
C GLU A 130 19.88 9.37 3.04
N ALA A 131 19.04 8.96 4.00
CA ALA A 131 18.46 9.86 5.00
C ALA A 131 19.18 9.79 6.35
N MET A 132 20.35 9.14 6.42
CA MET A 132 21.21 9.21 7.60
C MET A 132 21.84 10.59 7.72
N THR A 133 22.14 11.02 8.95
CA THR A 133 22.98 12.20 9.17
C THR A 133 24.27 12.09 8.36
N THR A 134 24.72 13.23 7.83
CA THR A 134 26.04 13.33 7.17
C THR A 134 27.18 13.53 8.19
N THR A 135 26.83 13.74 9.46
CA THR A 135 27.78 13.95 10.54
C THR A 135 28.25 12.63 11.16
N VAL A 136 28.94 12.72 12.30
CA VAL A 136 29.48 11.52 12.97
C VAL A 136 28.37 10.86 13.77
N LEU A 137 27.96 9.67 13.35
CA LEU A 137 27.08 8.80 14.13
C LEU A 137 27.69 8.41 15.47
N ARG A 138 26.91 8.52 16.55
CA ARG A 138 27.39 8.28 17.92
C ARG A 138 26.51 7.27 18.64
N VAL A 139 27.11 6.54 19.58
CA VAL A 139 26.40 5.44 20.29
C VAL A 139 25.31 6.01 21.19
N GLU A 140 25.54 7.22 21.71
CA GLU A 140 24.59 7.98 22.51
C GLU A 140 23.34 8.42 21.76
N ASP A 141 23.31 8.39 20.42
CA ASP A 141 22.14 8.79 19.61
C ASP A 141 21.29 7.57 19.19
N VAL A 142 21.70 6.35 19.54
CA VAL A 142 20.93 5.14 19.26
C VAL A 142 19.61 5.18 20.01
N GLN A 143 18.49 5.04 19.29
CA GLN A 143 17.12 5.09 19.82
C GLN A 143 16.69 6.45 20.39
N HIS A 144 17.35 7.53 20.00
CA HIS A 144 17.07 8.88 20.49
C HIS A 144 16.57 9.84 19.43
N ASP A 145 16.38 9.32 18.21
CA ASP A 145 15.87 10.03 17.06
C ASP A 145 14.84 9.14 16.32
N ALA A 146 13.81 8.73 17.07
CA ALA A 146 12.83 7.75 16.62
C ALA A 146 11.98 8.26 15.44
N GLY A 147 11.55 9.52 15.47
CA GLY A 147 10.66 10.13 14.48
C GLY A 147 11.25 10.15 13.08
N ASP A 148 12.46 10.71 12.94
CA ASP A 148 13.14 10.83 11.65
C ASP A 148 13.56 9.48 11.10
N CYS A 149 14.17 8.63 11.93
CA CYS A 149 14.53 7.27 11.52
C CYS A 149 13.32 6.43 11.11
N ARG A 150 12.19 6.52 11.82
CA ARG A 150 10.97 5.79 11.46
C ARG A 150 10.42 6.25 10.12
N THR A 151 10.33 7.57 9.93
CA THR A 151 9.84 8.18 8.69
C THR A 151 10.71 7.76 7.50
N ALA A 152 12.03 7.93 7.63
CA ALA A 152 12.98 7.54 6.60
C ALA A 152 12.92 6.04 6.26
N TYR A 153 12.70 5.17 7.26
CA TYR A 153 12.60 3.72 7.03
C TYR A 153 11.33 3.34 6.27
N GLN A 154 10.19 3.93 6.64
CA GLN A 154 8.89 3.70 6.01
C GLN A 154 8.84 4.25 4.57
N ASP A 155 9.56 5.34 4.31
CA ASP A 155 9.76 5.88 2.97
C ASP A 155 10.80 5.10 2.14
N GLY A 156 11.46 4.10 2.73
CA GLY A 156 12.45 3.27 2.06
C GLY A 156 13.81 3.94 1.83
N ARG A 157 14.05 5.10 2.45
CA ARG A 157 15.28 5.90 2.32
C ARG A 157 16.41 5.37 3.20
N ILE A 158 16.09 4.58 4.22
CA ILE A 158 17.05 3.84 5.05
C ILE A 158 16.64 2.37 5.24
N THR A 159 17.59 1.57 5.70
CA THR A 159 17.45 0.16 6.08
C THR A 159 18.10 -0.10 7.43
N LEU A 160 17.54 -1.04 8.19
CA LEU A 160 18.16 -1.53 9.41
C LEU A 160 19.31 -2.48 9.03
N LYS A 161 20.49 -2.29 9.60
CA LYS A 161 21.64 -3.20 9.43
C LYS A 161 21.32 -4.56 10.06
N GLN A 162 21.71 -5.65 9.38
CA GLN A 162 21.53 -7.01 9.87
C GLN A 162 22.57 -7.41 10.92
#